data_AF-A0A370IBN6-F1
#
_entry.id   AF-A0A370IBN6-F1
#
_cell.length_a   1.000
_cell.length_b   1.000
_cell.length_c   1.000
_cell.angle_alpha   90.00
_cell.angle_beta   90.00
_cell.angle_gamma   90.00
#
_symmetry.space_group_name_H-M   'P 1'
#
loop_
_entity.id
_entity.type
_entity.pdbx_description
1 polymer ?
#
loop_
_entity_poly.entity_id
_entity_poly.type
_entity_poly.pdbx_seq_one_letter_code
_entity_poly.pdbx_strand_id
1 'polypeptide(L)'
;MYAALTKTAILDAARKLFVEKGFDSTSVDDIARESQLSKGAVYHHFQDKQQVFAEVYLAAEKVVIGAVAESAIAPDLEPWDRAEVAARTAIQRYAADADTRSLLRQVTGVLGVERTRELDSEVALPLIRGLLDELSRLGLLRPVDLDTTAQMVFRLLAEASLAIALAQDPETASHDVELVMLSMFRGLRADTPD
;
A
#
# COMPACT_ATOMS: atom_id res chain seq x y z
N MET A 1 27.27 3.90 5.22
CA MET A 1 27.21 2.73 4.31
C MET A 1 26.91 1.43 5.07
N TYR A 2 27.70 1.05 6.09
CA TYR A 2 27.46 -0.17 6.89
C TYR A 2 26.10 -0.21 7.62
N ALA A 3 25.72 0.85 8.33
CA ALA A 3 24.45 0.89 9.09
C ALA A 3 23.18 0.71 8.23
N ALA A 4 23.20 1.18 6.97
CA ALA A 4 22.08 1.01 6.05
C ALA A 4 21.96 -0.45 5.56
N LEU A 5 23.09 -1.09 5.24
CA LEU A 5 23.12 -2.51 4.86
C LEU A 5 22.67 -3.41 6.01
N THR A 6 23.08 -3.10 7.25
CA THR A 6 22.63 -3.80 8.45
C THR A 6 21.12 -3.68 8.65
N LYS A 7 20.56 -2.48 8.49
CA LYS A 7 19.12 -2.26 8.60
C LYS A 7 18.32 -3.07 7.56
N THR A 8 18.76 -3.08 6.31
CA THR A 8 18.12 -3.87 5.24
C THR A 8 18.13 -5.36 5.57
N ALA A 9 19.25 -5.92 6.01
CA ALA A 9 19.34 -7.34 6.39
C ALA A 9 18.36 -7.71 7.53
N ILE A 10 18.15 -6.81 8.49
CA ILE A 10 17.16 -7.00 9.57
C ILE A 10 15.74 -7.00 9.01
N LEU A 11 15.41 -6.04 8.14
CA LEU A 11 14.07 -5.93 7.56
C LEU A 11 13.73 -7.11 6.65
N ASP A 12 14.69 -7.60 5.85
CA ASP A 12 14.49 -8.78 4.99
C ASP A 12 14.24 -10.04 5.82
N ALA A 13 15.05 -10.27 6.86
CA ALA A 13 14.86 -11.37 7.80
C ALA A 13 13.52 -11.27 8.54
N ALA A 14 13.14 -10.08 9.00
CA ALA A 14 11.88 -9.85 9.68
C ALA A 14 10.68 -10.06 8.74
N ARG A 15 10.73 -9.56 7.50
CA ARG A 15 9.70 -9.78 6.48
C ARG A 15 9.45 -11.25 6.27
N LYS A 16 10.51 -12.03 6.06
CA LYS A 16 10.42 -13.49 5.91
C LYS A 16 9.72 -14.14 7.11
N LEU A 17 10.17 -13.83 8.32
CA LEU A 17 9.62 -14.43 9.54
C LEU A 17 8.17 -14.04 9.80
N PHE A 18 7.80 -12.77 9.61
CA PHE A 18 6.42 -12.29 9.78
C PHE A 18 5.46 -12.88 8.76
N VAL A 19 5.91 -13.11 7.52
CA VAL A 19 5.12 -13.78 6.49
C VAL A 19 4.95 -15.27 6.81
N GLU A 20 6.02 -15.96 7.18
CA GLU A 20 6.01 -17.42 7.41
C GLU A 20 5.31 -17.83 8.71
N LYS A 21 5.46 -17.05 9.78
CA LYS A 21 5.08 -17.45 11.16
C LYS A 21 4.11 -16.49 11.83
N GLY A 22 3.92 -15.30 11.27
CA GLY A 22 3.18 -14.21 11.89
C GLY A 22 3.99 -13.41 12.92
N PHE A 23 3.48 -12.24 13.28
CA PHE A 23 4.09 -11.32 14.25
C PHE A 23 4.23 -11.94 15.64
N ASP A 24 3.18 -12.56 16.17
CA ASP A 24 3.17 -13.07 17.56
C ASP A 24 4.19 -14.19 17.78
N SER A 25 4.32 -15.10 16.81
CA SER A 25 5.26 -16.23 16.86
C SER A 25 6.70 -15.85 16.54
N THR A 26 6.96 -14.61 16.12
CA THR A 26 8.30 -14.13 15.75
C THR A 26 8.90 -13.33 16.91
N SER A 27 10.11 -13.68 17.35
CA SER A 27 10.85 -12.92 18.35
C SER A 27 11.97 -12.07 17.73
N VAL A 28 12.45 -11.05 18.46
CA VAL A 28 13.65 -10.28 18.07
C VAL A 28 14.90 -11.18 17.98
N ASP A 29 14.95 -12.25 18.78
CA ASP A 29 16.04 -13.24 18.71
C ASP A 29 15.98 -14.07 17.42
N ASP A 30 14.79 -14.42 16.95
CA ASP A 30 14.63 -15.09 15.66
C ASP A 30 15.08 -14.18 14.51
N ILE A 31 14.71 -12.89 14.55
CA ILE A 31 15.13 -11.89 13.54
C ILE A 31 16.64 -11.71 13.54
N ALA A 32 17.26 -11.59 14.73
CA ALA A 32 18.72 -11.47 14.84
C ALA A 32 19.42 -12.71 14.26
N ARG A 33 18.94 -13.91 14.58
CA ARG A 33 19.49 -15.18 14.06
C ARG A 33 19.34 -15.27 12.54
N GLU A 34 18.17 -14.96 12.00
CA GLU A 34 17.90 -15.03 10.55
C GLU A 34 18.71 -13.98 9.77
N SER A 35 18.87 -12.78 10.32
CA SER A 35 19.70 -11.72 9.72
C SER A 35 21.21 -11.91 9.92
N GLN A 36 21.64 -12.95 10.65
CA GLN A 36 23.04 -13.20 11.04
C GLN A 36 23.68 -12.04 11.83
N LEU A 37 22.86 -11.34 12.62
CA LEU A 37 23.28 -10.21 13.44
C LEU A 37 23.07 -10.51 14.93
N SER A 38 23.69 -9.70 15.78
CA SER A 38 23.43 -9.80 17.22
C SER A 38 22.10 -9.15 17.58
N LYS A 39 21.47 -9.62 18.66
CA LYS A 39 20.29 -8.97 19.25
C LYS A 39 20.52 -7.48 19.53
N GLY A 40 21.73 -7.13 19.99
CA GLY A 40 22.14 -5.75 20.24
C GLY A 40 22.19 -4.89 18.98
N ALA A 41 22.57 -5.47 17.83
CA ALA A 41 22.53 -4.78 16.55
C ALA A 41 21.08 -4.49 16.11
N VAL A 42 20.14 -5.41 16.36
CA VAL A 42 18.71 -5.15 16.10
C VAL A 42 18.19 -4.01 16.96
N TYR A 43 18.45 -4.04 18.27
CA TYR A 43 18.03 -2.97 19.18
C TYR A 43 18.72 -1.62 18.95
N HIS A 44 19.88 -1.62 18.29
CA HIS A 44 20.53 -0.38 17.87
C HIS A 44 19.72 0.34 16.78
N HIS A 45 19.02 -0.40 15.93
CA HIS A 45 18.22 0.15 14.83
C HIS A 45 16.74 0.34 15.17
N PHE A 46 16.19 -0.50 16.05
CA PHE A 46 14.78 -0.55 16.36
C PHE A 46 14.54 -0.61 17.87
N GLN A 47 13.61 0.19 18.36
CA GLN A 47 13.23 0.26 19.77
C GLN A 47 12.52 -1.01 20.22
N ASP A 48 11.66 -1.56 19.35
CA ASP A 48 10.88 -2.76 19.62
C ASP A 48 10.51 -3.52 18.33
N LYS A 49 9.83 -4.66 18.49
CA LYS A 49 9.40 -5.52 17.39
C LYS A 49 8.31 -4.87 16.53
N GLN A 50 7.44 -4.05 17.14
CA GLN A 50 6.37 -3.32 16.46
C GLN A 50 6.96 -2.32 15.45
N GLN A 51 8.04 -1.63 15.82
CA GLN A 51 8.75 -0.72 14.92
C GLN A 51 9.36 -1.48 13.74
N VAL A 52 9.96 -2.66 13.98
CA VAL A 52 10.45 -3.52 12.88
C VAL A 52 9.30 -3.89 11.94
N PHE A 53 8.16 -4.32 12.48
CA PHE A 53 6.99 -4.67 11.68
C PHE A 53 6.46 -3.48 10.87
N ALA A 54 6.34 -2.30 11.48
CA ALA A 54 5.88 -1.09 10.80
C ALA A 54 6.78 -0.73 9.62
N GLU A 55 8.11 -0.88 9.77
CA GLU A 55 9.05 -0.63 8.67
C GLU A 55 8.99 -1.69 7.57
N VAL A 56 8.82 -2.97 7.92
CA VAL A 56 8.59 -4.05 6.95
C VAL A 56 7.31 -3.81 6.16
N TYR A 57 6.21 -3.47 6.85
CA TYR A 57 4.93 -3.17 6.23
C TYR A 57 5.04 -1.96 5.29
N LEU A 58 5.64 -0.86 5.76
CA LEU A 58 5.84 0.35 4.97
C LEU A 58 6.72 0.10 3.74
N ALA A 59 7.72 -0.78 3.84
CA ALA A 59 8.54 -1.17 2.70
C ALA A 59 7.73 -1.93 1.64
N ALA A 60 6.83 -2.83 2.05
CA ALA A 60 5.91 -3.53 1.15
C ALA A 60 4.93 -2.56 0.47
N GLU A 61 4.32 -1.66 1.24
CA GLU A 61 3.42 -0.61 0.72
C GLU A 61 4.11 0.27 -0.31
N LYS A 62 5.37 0.66 -0.08
CA LYS A 62 6.15 1.46 -1.04
C LYS A 62 6.42 0.75 -2.35
N VAL A 63 6.53 -0.58 -2.36
CA VAL A 63 6.65 -1.35 -3.61
C VAL A 63 5.37 -1.27 -4.42
N VAL A 64 4.21 -1.42 -3.76
CA VAL A 64 2.90 -1.26 -4.40
C VAL A 64 2.74 0.15 -4.96
N ILE A 65 2.95 1.17 -4.13
CA ILE A 65 2.79 2.57 -4.53
C ILE A 65 3.80 3.00 -5.59
N GLY A 66 5.02 2.45 -5.60
CA GLY A 66 5.99 2.67 -6.67
C GLY A 66 5.44 2.22 -8.03
N ALA A 67 4.86 1.02 -8.10
CA ALA A 67 4.23 0.53 -9.33
C ALA A 67 3.02 1.38 -9.77
N VAL A 68 2.20 1.83 -8.80
CA VAL A 68 1.08 2.74 -9.08
C VAL A 68 1.60 4.06 -9.65
N ALA A 69 2.65 4.63 -9.06
CA ALA A 69 3.27 5.86 -9.53
C ALA A 69 3.85 5.73 -10.95
N GLU A 70 4.49 4.61 -11.28
CA GLU A 70 4.98 4.32 -12.64
C GLU A 70 3.82 4.30 -13.65
N SER A 71 2.71 3.65 -13.31
CA SER A 71 1.54 3.58 -14.20
C SER A 71 0.81 4.93 -14.36
N ALA A 72 0.85 5.78 -13.33
CA ALA A 72 0.26 7.12 -13.33
C ALA A 72 0.93 8.12 -14.30
N ILE A 73 2.13 7.78 -14.80
CA ILE A 73 2.91 8.63 -15.73
C ILE A 73 3.13 7.96 -17.10
N ALA A 74 2.37 6.91 -17.43
CA ALA A 74 2.48 6.20 -18.70
C ALA A 74 2.23 7.15 -19.90
N PRO A 75 3.25 7.45 -20.74
CA PRO A 75 3.19 8.57 -21.68
C PRO A 75 2.23 8.35 -22.87
N ASP A 76 1.77 7.12 -23.07
CA ASP A 76 0.90 6.65 -24.15
C ASP A 76 -0.59 6.67 -23.78
N LEU A 77 -0.93 7.06 -22.55
CA LEU A 77 -2.29 7.07 -22.04
C LEU A 77 -2.78 8.48 -21.76
N GLU A 78 -4.06 8.72 -22.07
CA GLU A 78 -4.75 9.93 -21.66
C GLU A 78 -4.78 10.05 -20.12
N PRO A 79 -4.80 11.28 -19.56
CA PRO A 79 -4.74 11.49 -18.11
C PRO A 79 -5.77 10.69 -17.30
N TRP A 80 -7.01 10.60 -17.79
CA TRP A 80 -8.06 9.81 -17.14
C TRP A 80 -7.72 8.32 -17.14
N ASP A 81 -7.23 7.80 -18.28
CA ASP A 81 -6.89 6.40 -18.43
C ASP A 81 -5.68 6.03 -17.56
N ARG A 82 -4.69 6.95 -17.41
CA ARG A 82 -3.59 6.79 -16.45
C ARG A 82 -4.09 6.62 -15.02
N ALA A 83 -5.09 7.41 -14.60
CA ALA A 83 -5.68 7.28 -13.26
C ALA A 83 -6.44 5.95 -13.08
N GLU A 84 -7.19 5.50 -14.09
CA GLU A 84 -7.85 4.19 -14.05
C GLU A 84 -6.84 3.03 -14.00
N VAL A 85 -5.76 3.10 -14.77
CA VAL A 85 -4.68 2.10 -14.76
C VAL A 85 -3.93 2.13 -13.43
N ALA A 86 -3.68 3.31 -12.85
CA ALA A 86 -3.06 3.44 -11.53
C ALA A 86 -3.88 2.77 -10.44
N ALA A 87 -5.19 3.05 -10.39
CA ALA A 87 -6.10 2.40 -9.44
C ALA A 87 -6.13 0.88 -9.62
N ARG A 88 -6.23 0.41 -10.86
CA ARG A 88 -6.19 -1.02 -11.20
C ARG A 88 -4.88 -1.68 -10.78
N THR A 89 -3.75 -1.00 -11.00
CA THR A 89 -2.43 -1.48 -10.62
C THR A 89 -2.33 -1.71 -9.12
N ALA A 90 -2.89 -0.81 -8.29
CA ALA A 90 -2.92 -1.01 -6.84
C ALA A 90 -3.63 -2.33 -6.48
N ILE A 91 -4.84 -2.55 -7.01
CA ILE A 91 -5.65 -3.76 -6.78
C ILE A 91 -4.91 -5.03 -7.23
N GLN A 92 -4.37 -5.03 -8.44
CA GLN A 92 -3.66 -6.18 -9.01
C GLN A 92 -2.39 -6.52 -8.22
N ARG A 93 -1.67 -5.52 -7.69
CA ARG A 93 -0.48 -5.75 -6.86
C ARG A 93 -0.83 -6.46 -5.56
N TYR A 94 -1.91 -6.05 -4.86
CA TYR A 94 -2.36 -6.77 -3.67
C TYR A 94 -2.87 -8.18 -4.00
N ALA A 95 -3.57 -8.37 -5.12
CA ALA A 95 -4.03 -9.68 -5.55
C ALA A 95 -2.88 -10.64 -5.91
N ALA A 96 -1.78 -10.13 -6.48
CA ALA A 96 -0.64 -10.93 -6.91
C ALA A 96 0.33 -11.28 -5.76
N ASP A 97 0.50 -10.42 -4.76
CA ASP A 97 1.51 -10.60 -3.71
C ASP A 97 0.93 -11.15 -2.39
N ALA A 98 1.12 -12.46 -2.17
CA ALA A 98 0.66 -13.14 -0.96
C ALA A 98 1.35 -12.65 0.32
N ASP A 99 2.60 -12.20 0.23
CA ASP A 99 3.37 -11.69 1.38
C ASP A 99 2.78 -10.35 1.81
N THR A 100 2.54 -9.44 0.85
CA THR A 100 1.91 -8.14 1.12
C THR A 100 0.53 -8.32 1.72
N ARG A 101 -0.30 -9.26 1.20
CA ARG A 101 -1.59 -9.60 1.84
C ARG A 101 -1.40 -10.14 3.25
N SER A 102 -0.38 -10.95 3.50
CA SER A 102 -0.09 -11.48 4.84
C SER A 102 0.26 -10.39 5.84
N LEU A 103 1.07 -9.40 5.44
CA LEU A 103 1.41 -8.25 6.27
C LEU A 103 0.17 -7.37 6.50
N LEU A 104 -0.65 -7.13 5.47
CA LEU A 104 -1.88 -6.33 5.58
C LEU A 104 -2.89 -6.96 6.55
N ARG A 105 -3.02 -8.29 6.59
CA ARG A 105 -3.89 -8.96 7.59
C ARG A 105 -3.43 -8.77 9.03
N GLN A 106 -2.13 -8.60 9.24
CA GLN A 106 -1.53 -8.50 10.58
C GLN A 106 -1.48 -7.07 11.11
N VAL A 107 -1.34 -6.07 10.22
CA VAL A 107 -0.98 -4.70 10.59
C VAL A 107 -1.88 -4.08 11.65
N THR A 108 -3.20 -4.24 11.54
CA THR A 108 -4.14 -3.64 12.51
C THR A 108 -4.06 -4.33 13.88
N GLY A 109 -3.80 -5.63 13.92
CA GLY A 109 -3.58 -6.35 15.18
C GLY A 109 -2.28 -5.93 15.86
N VAL A 110 -1.25 -5.61 15.08
CA VAL A 110 0.08 -5.25 15.58
C VAL A 110 0.19 -3.78 15.97
N LEU A 111 -0.33 -2.87 15.14
CA LEU A 111 -0.12 -1.42 15.28
C LEU A 111 -1.38 -0.67 15.75
N GLY A 112 -2.55 -1.30 15.68
CA GLY A 112 -3.83 -0.66 15.93
C GLY A 112 -4.33 0.17 14.73
N VAL A 113 -5.64 0.42 14.72
CA VAL A 113 -6.36 1.04 13.59
C VAL A 113 -5.82 2.43 13.23
N GLU A 114 -5.53 3.26 14.23
CA GLU A 114 -5.08 4.64 14.01
C GLU A 114 -3.70 4.67 13.36
N ARG A 115 -2.75 3.90 13.89
CA ARG A 115 -1.38 3.87 13.36
C ARG A 115 -1.30 3.22 11.98
N THR A 116 -2.08 2.17 11.71
CA THR A 116 -2.21 1.60 10.36
C THR A 116 -2.65 2.69 9.37
N ARG A 117 -3.72 3.41 9.70
CA ARG A 117 -4.27 4.46 8.83
C ARG A 117 -3.26 5.57 8.54
N GLU A 118 -2.52 6.02 9.57
CA GLU A 118 -1.48 7.03 9.40
C GLU A 118 -0.44 6.58 8.38
N LEU A 119 0.12 5.37 8.56
CA LEU A 119 1.14 4.80 7.66
C LEU A 119 0.63 4.70 6.22
N ASP A 120 -0.56 4.13 6.02
CA ASP A 120 -1.15 3.97 4.68
C ASP A 120 -1.36 5.34 4.00
N SER A 121 -1.83 6.32 4.78
CA SER A 121 -2.12 7.66 4.29
C SER A 121 -0.86 8.43 3.91
N GLU A 122 0.25 8.25 4.64
CA GLU A 122 1.53 8.89 4.35
C GLU A 122 2.09 8.47 2.99
N VAL A 123 1.84 7.23 2.55
CA VAL A 123 2.35 6.72 1.28
C VAL A 123 1.39 6.99 0.12
N ALA A 124 0.10 6.73 0.29
CA ALA A 124 -0.85 6.72 -0.83
C ALA A 124 -1.49 8.08 -1.13
N LEU A 125 -1.81 8.89 -0.12
CA LEU A 125 -2.55 10.14 -0.33
C LEU A 125 -1.82 11.16 -1.23
N PRO A 126 -0.49 11.36 -1.14
CA PRO A 126 0.19 12.30 -2.01
C PRO A 126 0.01 11.98 -3.51
N LEU A 127 0.05 10.70 -3.87
CA LEU A 127 -0.14 10.24 -5.25
C LEU A 127 -1.58 10.45 -5.72
N ILE A 128 -2.55 10.08 -4.87
CA ILE A 128 -3.99 10.27 -5.16
C ILE A 128 -4.31 11.76 -5.36
N ARG A 129 -3.80 12.63 -4.49
CA ARG A 129 -3.97 14.09 -4.62
C ARG A 129 -3.35 14.61 -5.91
N GLY A 130 -2.14 14.16 -6.26
CA GLY A 130 -1.47 14.58 -7.49
C GLY A 130 -2.27 14.23 -8.75
N LEU A 131 -2.81 13.01 -8.81
CA LEU A 131 -3.67 12.58 -9.91
C LEU A 131 -4.98 13.39 -9.98
N LEU A 132 -5.67 13.57 -8.85
CA LEU A 132 -6.92 14.33 -8.81
C LEU A 132 -6.71 15.82 -9.16
N ASP A 133 -5.61 16.43 -8.73
CA ASP A 133 -5.25 17.80 -9.11
C ASP A 133 -5.02 17.92 -10.62
N GLU A 134 -4.26 16.98 -11.22
CA GLU A 134 -4.04 16.95 -12.66
C GLU A 134 -5.37 16.84 -13.43
N LEU A 135 -6.24 15.90 -13.05
CA LEU A 135 -7.54 15.71 -13.69
C LEU A 135 -8.44 16.94 -13.54
N SER A 136 -8.41 17.61 -12.39
CA SER A 136 -9.15 18.85 -12.14
C SER A 136 -8.65 20.00 -13.01
N ARG A 137 -7.33 20.22 -13.09
CA ARG A 137 -6.72 21.27 -13.93
C ARG A 137 -7.02 21.09 -15.42
N LEU A 138 -7.18 19.84 -15.86
CA LEU A 138 -7.52 19.51 -17.25
C LEU A 138 -9.04 19.51 -17.52
N GLY A 139 -9.87 19.80 -16.52
CA GLY A 139 -11.33 19.80 -16.66
C GLY A 139 -11.94 18.40 -16.85
N LEU A 140 -11.19 17.35 -16.51
CA LEU A 140 -11.61 15.95 -16.62
C LEU A 140 -12.34 15.45 -15.37
N LEU A 141 -12.27 16.19 -14.26
CA LEU A 141 -12.96 15.91 -13.02
C LEU A 141 -14.17 16.84 -12.88
N ARG A 142 -15.30 16.31 -12.39
CA ARG A 142 -16.46 17.13 -11.98
C ARG A 142 -16.05 18.16 -10.92
N PRO A 143 -16.79 19.29 -10.78
CA PRO A 143 -16.50 20.28 -9.75
C PRO A 143 -16.81 19.71 -8.35
N VAL A 144 -15.78 19.14 -7.72
CA VAL A 144 -15.81 18.52 -6.39
C VAL A 144 -14.70 19.07 -5.51
N ASP A 145 -14.86 18.98 -4.19
CA ASP A 145 -13.79 19.30 -3.24
C ASP A 145 -12.68 18.25 -3.33
N LEU A 146 -11.46 18.66 -3.70
CA LEU A 146 -10.36 17.74 -3.98
C LEU A 146 -9.85 17.01 -2.73
N ASP A 147 -9.83 17.66 -1.57
CA ASP A 147 -9.35 17.03 -0.34
C ASP A 147 -10.31 15.96 0.15
N THR A 148 -11.61 16.24 0.13
CA THR A 148 -12.66 15.26 0.44
C THR A 148 -12.61 14.11 -0.56
N THR A 149 -12.48 14.41 -1.85
CA THR A 149 -12.41 13.39 -2.91
C THR A 149 -11.18 12.50 -2.73
N ALA A 150 -10.00 13.07 -2.47
CA ALA A 150 -8.77 12.31 -2.24
C ALA A 150 -8.89 11.38 -1.03
N GLN A 151 -9.49 11.86 0.06
CA GLN A 151 -9.74 11.03 1.24
C GLN A 151 -10.72 9.89 0.93
N MET A 152 -11.82 10.15 0.23
CA MET A 152 -12.80 9.13 -0.13
C MET A 152 -12.21 8.07 -1.07
N VAL A 153 -11.44 8.49 -2.08
CA VAL A 153 -10.70 7.59 -2.98
C VAL A 153 -9.72 6.73 -2.20
N PHE A 154 -8.94 7.33 -1.28
CA PHE A 154 -8.04 6.59 -0.40
C PHE A 154 -8.77 5.57 0.48
N ARG A 155 -9.92 5.96 1.07
CA ARG A 155 -10.73 5.03 1.88
C ARG A 155 -11.25 3.85 1.06
N LEU A 156 -11.73 4.11 -0.15
CA LEU A 156 -12.21 3.08 -1.06
C LEU A 156 -11.09 2.11 -1.44
N LEU A 157 -9.91 2.63 -1.79
CA LEU A 157 -8.74 1.82 -2.14
C LEU A 157 -8.23 0.99 -0.95
N ALA A 158 -8.18 1.58 0.25
CA ALA A 158 -7.76 0.86 1.46
C ALA A 158 -8.73 -0.29 1.80
N GLU A 159 -10.04 -0.04 1.71
CA GLU A 159 -11.06 -1.08 1.92
C GLU A 159 -10.97 -2.19 0.86
N ALA A 160 -10.78 -1.81 -0.40
CA ALA A 160 -10.57 -2.71 -1.52
C ALA A 160 -9.37 -3.66 -1.27
N SER A 161 -8.21 -3.11 -0.89
CA SER A 161 -7.01 -3.89 -0.58
C SER A 161 -7.23 -4.85 0.59
N LEU A 162 -7.93 -4.40 1.64
CA LEU A 162 -8.26 -5.24 2.79
C LEU A 162 -9.21 -6.39 2.41
N ALA A 163 -10.25 -6.10 1.63
CA ALA A 163 -11.20 -7.10 1.14
C ALA A 163 -10.49 -8.21 0.35
N ILE A 164 -9.54 -7.84 -0.52
CA ILE A 164 -8.70 -8.79 -1.28
C ILE A 164 -7.78 -9.59 -0.35
N ALA A 165 -7.20 -8.95 0.67
CA ALA A 165 -6.33 -9.62 1.63
C ALA A 165 -7.05 -10.64 2.52
N LEU A 166 -8.34 -10.43 2.79
CA LEU A 166 -9.19 -11.31 3.59
C LEU A 166 -9.92 -12.38 2.76
N ALA A 167 -9.95 -12.24 1.43
CA ALA A 167 -10.66 -13.16 0.55
C ALA A 167 -10.03 -14.56 0.51
N GLN A 168 -10.87 -15.58 0.36
CA GLN A 168 -10.42 -16.95 0.08
C GLN A 168 -9.81 -17.08 -1.33
N ASP A 169 -10.39 -16.35 -2.29
CA ASP A 169 -9.90 -16.22 -3.66
C ASP A 169 -9.58 -14.73 -3.94
N PRO A 170 -8.32 -14.31 -3.73
CA PRO A 170 -7.90 -12.93 -3.97
C PRO A 170 -8.02 -12.49 -5.42
N GLU A 171 -7.92 -13.41 -6.39
CA GLU A 171 -8.02 -13.07 -7.81
C GLU A 171 -9.47 -12.68 -8.15
N THR A 172 -10.43 -13.52 -7.78
CA THR A 172 -11.85 -13.21 -7.97
C THR A 172 -12.25 -11.94 -7.20
N ALA A 173 -11.85 -11.81 -5.93
CA ALA A 173 -12.14 -10.62 -5.14
C ALA A 173 -11.56 -9.33 -5.76
N SER A 174 -10.37 -9.42 -6.37
CA SER A 174 -9.76 -8.28 -7.06
C SER A 174 -10.57 -7.83 -8.27
N HIS A 175 -11.10 -8.77 -9.05
CA HIS A 175 -11.94 -8.47 -10.21
C HIS A 175 -13.24 -7.76 -9.80
N ASP A 176 -13.92 -8.28 -8.78
CA ASP A 176 -15.19 -7.73 -8.29
C ASP A 176 -15.02 -6.32 -7.73
N VAL A 177 -13.99 -6.13 -6.90
CA VAL A 177 -13.64 -4.83 -6.32
C VAL A 177 -13.25 -3.82 -7.39
N GLU A 178 -12.43 -4.23 -8.37
CA GLU A 178 -12.00 -3.38 -9.47
C GLU A 178 -13.18 -2.87 -10.29
N LEU A 179 -14.15 -3.74 -10.62
CA LEU A 179 -15.35 -3.36 -11.37
C LEU A 179 -16.15 -2.27 -10.64
N VAL A 180 -16.41 -2.46 -9.34
CA VAL A 180 -17.18 -1.53 -8.52
C VAL A 180 -16.44 -0.20 -8.36
N MET A 181 -15.15 -0.26 -8.02
CA MET A 181 -14.29 0.90 -7.82
C MET A 181 -14.19 1.77 -9.07
N LEU A 182 -13.92 1.18 -10.25
CA LEU A 182 -13.83 1.93 -11.50
C LEU A 182 -15.18 2.52 -11.90
N SER A 183 -16.28 1.82 -11.62
CA SER A 183 -17.64 2.36 -11.84
C SER A 183 -17.89 3.60 -10.97
N MET A 184 -17.43 3.60 -9.72
CA MET A 184 -17.51 4.78 -8.84
C MET A 184 -16.64 5.94 -9.35
N PHE A 185 -15.41 5.67 -9.78
CA PHE A 185 -14.51 6.70 -10.30
C PHE A 185 -15.04 7.37 -11.57
N ARG A 186 -15.69 6.61 -12.46
CA ARG A 186 -16.37 7.20 -13.64
C ARG A 186 -17.45 8.21 -13.27
N GLY A 187 -18.09 8.06 -12.11
CA GLY A 187 -19.02 9.06 -11.58
C GLY A 187 -18.38 10.42 -11.27
N LEU A 188 -17.06 10.45 -11.04
CA LEU A 188 -16.29 11.68 -10.84
C LEU A 188 -15.83 12.32 -12.15
N ARG A 189 -15.92 11.61 -13.29
CA ARG A 189 -15.51 12.12 -14.59
C ARG A 189 -16.44 13.26 -15.02
N ALA A 190 -15.85 14.36 -15.47
CA ALA A 190 -16.60 15.44 -16.09
C ALA A 190 -17.31 14.92 -17.35
N ASP A 191 -18.52 15.39 -17.58
CA ASP A 191 -19.22 15.12 -18.82
C ASP A 191 -18.41 15.75 -19.97
N THR A 192 -18.22 15.02 -21.06
CA THR A 192 -17.57 15.61 -22.25
C THR A 192 -18.50 16.72 -22.74
N PRO A 193 -18.02 17.95 -22.98
CA PRO A 193 -18.87 18.98 -23.57
C PRO A 193 -19.42 18.46 -24.89
N ASP A 194 -20.75 18.55 -25.06
CA ASP A 194 -21.42 18.34 -26.36
C ASP A 194 -20.85 19.27 -27.45
#